data_AF-A0A537G601-F1
#
_entry.id   AF-A0A537G601-F1
#
_cell.length_a   1.000
_cell.length_b   1.000
_cell.length_c   1.000
_cell.angle_alpha   90.00
_cell.angle_beta   90.00
_cell.angle_gamma   90.00
#
_symmetry.space_group_name_H-M   'P 1'
#
loop_
_entity.id
_entity.type
_entity.pdbx_description
1 polymer ?
#
loop_
_entity_poly.entity_id
_entity_poly.type
_entity_poly.pdbx_seq_one_letter_code
_entity_poly.pdbx_strand_id
1 'polypeptide(L)' 'MQDFALFPLNAVLFPGGRLPLRIFEQRYMEMAKVCLRDDTPFGVCLIRDGAEVGAPATPVEVGCLARIAAWDM' A
#
# COMPACT_ATOMS: atom_id res chain seq x y z
N MET A 1 -4.38 12.34 -15.53
CA MET A 1 -4.46 12.03 -14.10
C MET A 1 -4.11 10.55 -13.99
N GLN A 2 -3.20 10.18 -13.09
CA GLN A 2 -2.66 8.82 -13.01
C GLN A 2 -3.26 8.14 -11.78
N ASP A 3 -3.90 6.99 -11.98
CA ASP A 3 -4.58 6.26 -10.90
C ASP A 3 -3.62 5.22 -10.29
N PHE A 4 -3.60 5.11 -8.96
CA PHE A 4 -2.75 4.18 -8.22
C PHE A 4 -3.60 3.32 -7.30
N ALA A 5 -3.21 2.05 -7.14
CA ALA A 5 -3.76 1.20 -6.09
C ALA A 5 -3.38 1.77 -4.71
N LEU A 6 -4.31 1.67 -3.75
CA LEU A 6 -4.11 2.16 -2.38
C LEU A 6 -3.97 1.01 -1.39
N PHE A 7 -3.03 1.18 -0.46
CA PHE A 7 -2.76 0.29 0.65
C PHE A 7 -2.89 1.07 1.97
N PRO A 8 -4.09 1.12 2.56
CA PRO A 8 -4.33 1.81 3.83
C PRO A 8 -3.67 1.07 5.00
N LEU A 9 -2.95 1.80 5.85
CA LEU A 9 -2.26 1.28 7.03
C LEU A 9 -2.47 2.20 8.25
N ASN A 10 -2.22 1.71 9.46
CA ASN A 10 -2.06 2.52 10.67
C ASN A 10 -0.65 3.13 10.80
N ALA A 11 0.20 2.94 9.79
CA ALA A 11 1.54 3.50 9.71
C ALA A 11 1.68 4.42 8.49
N VAL A 12 2.48 5.48 8.63
CA VAL A 12 2.81 6.41 7.55
C VAL A 12 4.17 6.05 6.96
N LEU A 13 4.25 6.04 5.62
CA LEU A 13 5.52 6.02 4.90
C LEU A 13 5.94 7.46 4.57
N PHE A 14 7.19 7.81 4.87
CA PHE A 14 7.79 9.06 4.43
C PHE A 14 8.61 8.86 3.15
N PRO A 15 8.78 9.89 2.31
CA PRO A 15 9.65 9.84 1.14
C PRO A 15 11.07 9.38 1.50
N GLY A 16 11.59 8.38 0.79
CA GLY A 16 12.90 7.78 1.06
C GLY A 16 12.94 6.80 2.25
N GLY A 17 11.84 6.68 3.01
CA GLY A 17 11.70 5.71 4.09
C GLY A 17 11.57 4.27 3.59
N ARG A 18 11.79 3.32 4.49
CA ARG A 18 11.53 1.89 4.28
C ARG A 18 10.46 1.43 5.26
N LEU A 19 9.44 0.75 4.74
CA LEU A 19 8.36 0.19 5.54
C LEU A 19 8.29 -1.31 5.27
N PRO A 20 8.70 -2.17 6.21
CA PRO A 20 8.52 -3.61 6.07
C PRO A 20 7.04 -3.95 6.15
N LEU A 21 6.53 -4.68 5.15
CA LEU A 21 5.11 -5.02 5.04
C LEU A 21 4.93 -6.53 4.96
N ARG A 22 3.91 -7.03 5.66
CA ARG A 22 3.42 -8.39 5.49
C ARG A 22 2.05 -8.33 4.83
N ILE A 23 1.99 -8.77 3.58
CA ILE A 23 0.76 -8.74 2.78
C ILE A 23 0.16 -10.14 2.77
N PHE A 24 -1.04 -10.28 3.33
CA PHE A 24 -1.74 -11.57 3.42
C PHE A 24 -3.18 -11.54 2.91
N GLU A 25 -3.79 -10.36 2.77
CA GLU A 25 -5.13 -10.26 2.16
C GLU A 25 -5.02 -10.40 0.64
N GLN A 26 -5.90 -11.22 0.05
CA GLN A 26 -5.86 -11.56 -1.37
C GLN A 26 -5.87 -10.33 -2.29
N ARG A 27 -6.71 -9.33 -2.01
CA ARG A 27 -6.78 -8.09 -2.80
C ARG A 27 -5.43 -7.36 -2.88
N TYR A 28 -4.65 -7.39 -1.81
CA TYR A 28 -3.36 -6.71 -1.73
C TYR A 28 -2.22 -7.58 -2.23
N MET A 29 -2.35 -8.91 -2.14
CA MET A 29 -1.45 -9.82 -2.84
C MET A 29 -1.54 -9.63 -4.36
N GLU A 30 -2.76 -9.48 -4.92
CA GLU A 30 -2.94 -9.18 -6.34
C GLU A 30 -2.40 -7.80 -6.71
N MET A 31 -2.62 -6.78 -5.88
CA MET A 31 -1.99 -5.47 -6.05
C MET A 31 -0.46 -5.57 -6.12
N ALA A 32 0.17 -6.26 -5.17
CA ALA A 32 1.62 -6.42 -5.11
C ALA A 32 2.16 -7.15 -6.35
N LYS A 33 1.47 -8.18 -6.84
CA LYS A 33 1.83 -8.89 -8.09
C LYS A 33 1.82 -7.95 -9.29
N VAL A 34 0.79 -7.11 -9.43
CA VAL A 34 0.70 -6.13 -10.53
C VAL A 34 1.82 -5.09 -10.42
N CYS A 35 2.05 -4.53 -9.23
CA CYS A 35 3.14 -3.58 -9.00
C CYS A 35 4.52 -4.15 -9.30
N LEU A 36 4.78 -5.41 -8.92
CA LEU A 36 6.03 -6.11 -9.22
C LEU A 36 6.20 -6.38 -10.72
N ARG A 37 5.13 -6.82 -11.40
CA ARG A 37 5.17 -7.16 -12.83
C ARG A 37 5.38 -5.92 -13.70
N ASP A 38 4.70 -4.83 -13.36
CA ASP A 38 4.60 -3.65 -14.22
C ASP A 38 5.56 -2.51 -13.76
N ASP A 39 6.39 -2.74 -12.73
CA ASP A 39 7.26 -1.74 -12.07
C ASP A 39 6.53 -0.43 -11.72
N THR A 40 5.30 -0.57 -11.24
CA THR A 40 4.43 0.55 -10.89
C THR A 40 4.37 0.75 -9.38
N PRO A 41 4.37 2.01 -8.89
CA PRO A 41 4.20 2.27 -7.48
C PRO A 41 2.74 2.07 -7.04
N PHE A 42 2.54 1.96 -5.74
CA PHE A 42 1.23 2.01 -5.09
C PHE A 42 1.22 3.10 -4.00
N GLY A 43 0.04 3.57 -3.62
CA GLY A 43 -0.11 4.57 -2.56
C GLY A 43 -0.24 3.93 -1.18
N VAL A 44 0.51 4.44 -0.21
CA VAL A 44 0.35 4.14 1.21
C VAL A 44 -0.31 5.34 1.89
N CYS A 45 -1.46 5.12 2.50
CA CYS A 45 -2.21 6.16 3.20
C CYS A 45 -2.53 5.73 4.64
N LEU A 46 -2.55 6.69 5.56
CA LEU A 46 -3.02 6.43 6.92
C LEU A 46 -4.51 6.14 6.91
N ILE A 47 -4.96 5.17 7.70
CA ILE A 47 -6.37 4.91 7.95
C ILE A 47 -6.94 6.05 8.81
N ARG A 48 -7.96 6.72 8.30
CA ARG A 48 -8.77 7.70 9.03
C ARG A 48 -9.84 7.00 9.88
N ASP A 49 -10.50 6.01 9.28
CA ASP A 49 -11.59 5.26 9.90
C ASP A 49 -11.61 3.81 9.39
N GLY A 50 -11.92 2.87 10.27
CA GLY A 50 -11.88 1.43 10.00
C GLY A 50 -10.62 0.72 10.53
N ALA A 51 -10.38 -0.48 10.03
CA ALA A 51 -9.25 -1.33 10.43
C ALA A 51 -8.41 -1.74 9.21
N GLU A 52 -7.15 -2.12 9.44
CA GLU A 52 -6.22 -2.57 8.37
C GLU A 52 -6.68 -3.84 7.66
N VAL A 53 -7.55 -4.63 8.29
CA VAL A 53 -7.92 -5.96 7.83
C VAL A 53 -9.44 -6.07 7.71
N GLY A 54 -9.90 -6.72 6.64
CA GLY A 54 -11.31 -6.99 6.40
C GLY A 54 -11.98 -5.86 5.62
N ALA A 55 -12.88 -5.12 6.28
CA ALA A 55 -13.68 -4.09 5.61
C ALA A 55 -12.78 -3.02 4.96
N PRO A 56 -13.19 -2.41 3.83
CA PRO A 56 -12.46 -1.29 3.25
C PRO A 56 -12.33 -0.14 4.26
N ALA A 57 -11.09 0.22 4.59
CA ALA A 57 -10.80 1.36 5.44
C ALA A 57 -10.91 2.67 4.66
N THR A 58 -11.28 3.74 5.36
CA THR A 58 -11.27 5.10 4.80
C THR A 58 -9.88 5.69 4.97
N PRO A 59 -9.11 5.95 3.90
CA PRO A 59 -7.81 6.58 4.02
C PRO A 59 -7.91 8.10 4.24
N VAL A 60 -6.82 8.70 4.73
CA VAL A 60 -6.61 10.15 4.62
C VAL A 60 -6.32 10.55 3.17
N GLU A 61 -6.49 11.84 2.85
CA GLU A 61 -6.34 12.36 1.48
C GLU A 61 -4.88 12.43 1.00
N VAL A 62 -3.91 12.47 1.92
CA VAL A 62 -2.49 12.61 1.61
C VAL A 62 -1.74 11.39 2.12
N GLY A 63 -1.02 10.74 1.22
CA GLY A 63 -0.18 9.58 1.50
C GLY A 63 1.17 9.68 0.79
N CYS A 64 1.88 8.55 0.72
CA CYS A 64 3.16 8.44 0.03
C CYS A 64 3.11 7.34 -1.01
N LEU A 65 3.70 7.58 -2.19
CA LEU A 65 3.93 6.51 -3.16
C LEU A 65 5.06 5.61 -2.66
N ALA A 66 4.85 4.30 -2.78
CA ALA A 66 5.77 3.26 -2.41
C ALA A 66 6.14 2.42 -3.64
N ARG A 67 7.40 1.98 -3.67
CA ARG A 67 7.89 0.95 -4.60
C ARG A 67 8.36 -0.25 -3.81
N ILE A 68 8.16 -1.45 -4.37
CA ILE A 68 8.61 -2.68 -3.74
C ILE A 68 10.12 -2.80 -3.98
N ALA A 69 10.92 -2.51 -2.95
CA ALA A 69 12.38 -2.53 -3.05
C ALA A 69 12.96 -3.95 -3.00
N ALA A 70 12.31 -4.84 -2.24
CA ALA A 70 12.66 -6.24 -2.08
C ALA A 70 11.40 -7.01 -1.62
N TRP A 71 11.34 -8.29 -1.97
CA TRP A 71 10.28 -9.19 -1.54
C TRP A 71 10.85 -10.59 -1.29
N ASP A 72 10.21 -11.32 -0.39
CA ASP A 72 10.51 -12.72 -0.06
C ASP A 72 9.17 -13.43 0.20
N MET A 73 9.16 -14.76 0.04
CA MET A 73 7.95 -15.60 0.11
C MET A 73 7.89 -16.46 1.35
#